data_AF-A0A0T5NWP5-F1
#
_entry.id   AF-A0A0T5NWP5-F1
#
_cell.length_a   1.000
_cell.length_b   1.000
_cell.length_c   1.000
_cell.angle_alpha   90.00
_cell.angle_beta   90.00
_cell.angle_gamma   90.00
#
_symmetry.space_group_name_H-M   'P 1'
#
loop_
_entity.id
_entity.type
_entity.pdbx_description
1 polymer ?
#
loop_
_entity_poly.entity_id
_entity_poly.type
_entity_poly.pdbx_seq_one_letter_code
_entity_poly.pdbx_strand_id
1 'polypeptide(L)' 'MHGSACDVLSKIALIFLAFIAVLAMFGRLRFPGQKRLESARCPHCKRFRIGKGPCQCREGKS' A
#
# COMPACT_ATOMS: atom_id res chain seq x y z
N MET A 1 33.39 2.92 -33.28
CA MET A 1 31.94 2.99 -33.55
C MET A 1 31.20 2.44 -32.33
N HIS A 2 30.06 3.04 -31.97
CA HIS A 2 29.12 2.61 -30.91
C HIS A 2 29.54 2.88 -29.44
N GLY A 3 29.34 4.11 -28.95
CA GLY A 3 29.60 4.42 -27.53
C GLY A 3 28.89 5.68 -27.01
N SER A 4 27.66 5.96 -27.47
CA SER A 4 26.94 7.14 -26.98
C SER A 4 25.44 6.92 -26.81
N ALA A 5 24.78 6.16 -27.71
CA ALA A 5 23.35 5.88 -27.61
C ALA A 5 23.00 4.85 -26.50
N CYS A 6 23.78 3.77 -26.35
CA CYS A 6 23.53 2.76 -25.32
C CYS A 6 23.83 3.29 -23.90
N ASP A 7 24.78 4.21 -23.76
CA ASP A 7 25.13 4.85 -22.48
C ASP A 7 23.99 5.71 -21.94
N VAL A 8 23.44 6.59 -22.78
CA VAL A 8 22.33 7.46 -22.37
C VAL A 8 21.08 6.65 -22.06
N LEU A 9 20.77 5.62 -22.86
CA LEU A 9 19.63 4.73 -22.62
C LEU A 9 19.78 3.94 -21.32
N SER A 10 20.96 3.38 -21.06
CA SER A 10 21.23 2.64 -19.82
C SER A 10 21.15 3.55 -18.60
N LYS A 11 21.64 4.78 -18.71
CA LYS A 11 21.61 5.79 -17.64
C LYS A 11 20.19 6.24 -17.32
N ILE A 12 19.35 6.47 -18.35
CA ILE A 12 17.93 6.81 -18.18
C ILE A 12 17.19 5.63 -17.56
N ALA A 13 17.40 4.41 -18.05
CA ALA A 13 16.79 3.21 -17.50
C ALA A 13 17.16 3.01 -16.02
N LEU A 14 18.43 3.21 -15.67
CA LEU A 14 18.92 3.10 -14.29
C LEU A 14 18.27 4.13 -13.36
N ILE A 15 18.17 5.40 -13.79
CA ILE A 15 17.53 6.46 -13.01
C ILE A 15 16.04 6.19 -12.84
N PHE A 16 15.36 5.72 -13.90
CA PHE A 16 13.94 5.41 -13.85
C PHE A 16 13.63 4.23 -12.93
N LEU A 17 14.43 3.16 -13.00
CA LEU A 17 14.30 1.99 -12.13
C LEU A 17 14.54 2.37 -10.67
N ALA A 18 15.60 3.15 -10.39
CA ALA A 18 15.91 3.64 -9.05
C ALA A 18 14.77 4.51 -8.50
N PHE A 19 14.22 5.40 -9.32
CA PHE A 19 13.08 6.25 -8.94
C PHE A 19 11.84 5.43 -8.58
N ILE A 20 11.46 4.45 -9.41
CA ILE A 20 10.31 3.57 -9.13
C ILE A 20 10.55 2.74 -7.85
N ALA A 21 11.76 2.22 -7.66
CA ALA A 21 12.11 1.46 -6.47
C ALA A 21 11.95 2.30 -5.19
N VAL A 22 12.43 3.54 -5.21
CA VAL A 22 12.26 4.50 -4.10
C VAL A 22 10.78 4.79 -3.89
N LEU A 23 10.01 5.13 -4.94
CA LEU A 23 8.57 5.36 -4.83
C LEU A 23 7.81 4.15 -4.29
N ALA A 24 8.21 2.93 -4.63
CA ALA A 24 7.59 1.71 -4.11
C ALA A 24 7.89 1.51 -2.62
N MET A 25 9.13 1.73 -2.19
CA MET A 25 9.53 1.68 -0.77
C MET A 25 8.84 2.78 0.04
N PHE A 26 8.84 4.01 -0.47
CA PHE A 26 8.13 5.14 0.13
C PHE A 26 6.62 4.94 0.12
N GLY A 27 6.05 4.35 -0.93
CA GLY A 27 4.63 4.01 -1.01
C GLY A 27 4.24 2.98 0.04
N ARG A 28 5.03 1.91 0.23
CA ARG A 28 4.86 0.94 1.32
C ARG A 28 4.91 1.60 2.70
N LEU A 29 5.86 2.51 2.93
CA LEU A 29 6.02 3.21 4.22
C LEU A 29 4.92 4.26 4.45
N ARG A 30 4.44 4.89 3.37
CA ARG A 30 3.44 5.96 3.36
C ARG A 30 2.07 5.45 2.93
N PHE A 31 1.71 4.21 3.29
CA PHE A 31 0.35 3.68 3.17
C PHE A 31 -0.42 3.87 4.51
N PRO A 32 -0.79 5.12 4.92
CA PRO A 32 -1.56 5.36 6.15
C PRO A 32 -2.98 4.75 6.09
N GLY A 33 -3.41 4.30 4.89
CA GLY A 33 -4.70 3.70 4.65
C GLY A 33 -4.90 2.31 5.27
N GLN A 34 -3.84 1.50 5.45
CA GLN A 34 -3.99 0.16 6.04
C GLN A 34 -4.50 0.23 7.48
N LYS A 35 -3.90 1.10 8.31
CA LYS A 35 -4.35 1.32 9.70
C LYS A 35 -5.78 1.83 9.77
N ARG A 36 -6.18 2.68 8.82
CA ARG A 36 -7.55 3.20 8.73
C ARG A 36 -8.55 2.11 8.35
N LEU A 37 -8.23 1.25 7.39
CA LEU A 37 -9.04 0.09 7.01
C LEU A 37 -9.16 -0.92 8.15
N GLU A 38 -8.08 -1.16 8.92
CA GLU A 38 -8.14 -2.02 10.10
C GLU A 38 -8.99 -1.41 11.22
N SER A 39 -8.90 -0.10 11.47
CA SER A 39 -9.76 0.58 12.45
C SER A 39 -11.25 0.54 12.10
N ALA A 40 -11.58 0.43 10.80
CA ALA A 40 -12.95 0.27 10.33
C ALA A 40 -13.46 -1.18 10.40
N ARG A 41 -12.58 -2.15 10.69
CA ARG A 41 -12.96 -3.55 10.88
C ARG A 41 -13.25 -3.84 12.35
N CYS A 42 -14.12 -4.81 12.60
CA CYS A 42 -14.35 -5.32 13.93
C CYS A 42 -13.15 -6.18 14.37
N PRO A 43 -12.55 -5.93 15.55
CA PRO A 43 -11.38 -6.68 16.01
C PRO A 43 -11.65 -8.16 16.29
N HIS A 44 -12.90 -8.54 16.55
CA HIS A 44 -13.27 -9.93 16.84
C HIS A 44 -13.50 -10.77 15.58
N CYS A 45 -14.25 -10.27 14.60
CA CYS A 45 -14.65 -11.04 13.41
C CYS A 45 -13.99 -10.57 12.10
N LYS A 46 -13.17 -9.50 12.16
CA LYS A 46 -12.49 -8.87 11.00
C LYS A 46 -13.41 -8.34 9.89
N ARG A 47 -14.73 -8.39 10.07
CA ARG A 47 -15.73 -7.79 9.16
C ARG A 47 -15.70 -6.26 9.26
N PHE A 48 -16.00 -5.57 8.18
CA PHE A 48 -16.16 -4.11 8.20
C PHE A 48 -17.35 -3.71 9.08
N ARG A 49 -17.18 -2.68 9.92
CA ARG A 49 -18.27 -2.07 10.68
C ARG A 49 -19.11 -1.22 9.72
N ILE A 50 -20.31 -1.70 9.40
CA ILE A 50 -21.26 -0.99 8.54
C ILE A 50 -22.22 -0.23 9.47
N GLY A 51 -22.08 1.10 9.53
CA GLY A 51 -22.88 1.96 10.41
C GLY A 51 -22.30 2.18 11.83
N LYS A 52 -23.03 2.92 12.67
CA LYS A 52 -22.65 3.27 14.06
C LYS A 52 -23.09 2.20 15.10
N GLY A 53 -23.78 1.16 14.66
CA GLY A 53 -24.27 0.09 15.53
C GLY A 53 -23.18 -0.89 15.98
N PRO A 54 -23.44 -1.69 17.03
CA PRO A 54 -22.56 -2.79 17.43
C PRO A 54 -22.38 -3.80 16.28
N CYS A 55 -21.23 -4.47 16.24
CA CYS A 55 -21.00 -5.54 15.27
C CYS A 55 -21.96 -6.71 15.54
N GLN A 56 -22.61 -7.25 14.51
CA GLN A 56 -23.46 -8.46 14.58
C GLN A 56 -22.75 -9.65 15.25
N CYS A 57 -21.42 -9.72 15.18
CA CYS A 57 -20.60 -10.70 15.88
C CYS A 57 -20.66 -10.63 17.41
N ARG A 58 -21.10 -9.50 17.98
CA ARG A 58 -21.35 -9.30 19.41
C ARG A 58 -22.84 -9.33 19.76
N GLU A 59 -23.73 -9.07 18.81
CA GLU A 59 -25.18 -9.06 19.03
C GLU A 59 -25.78 -10.47 19.24
N GLY A 60 -24.98 -11.53 19.05
CA GLY A 60 -25.36 -12.93 19.28
C GLY A 60 -24.53 -13.69 20.31
N LYS A 61 -23.69 -13.04 21.13
CA LYS A 61 -23.10 -13.69 22.30
C LYS A 61 -23.99 -13.43 23.51
N SER A 62 -24.93 -14.35 23.72
CA SER A 62 -25.68 -14.54 24.96
C SER A 62 -24.77 -14.73 26.16
#